data_AF-A0A850SYF9-F1
#
_entry.id   AF-A0A850SYF9-F1
#
_cell.length_a   1.000
_cell.length_b   1.000
_cell.length_c   1.000
_cell.angle_alpha   90.00
_cell.angle_beta   90.00
_cell.angle_gamma   90.00
#
_symmetry.space_group_name_H-M   'P 1'
#
loop_
_entity.id
_entity.type
_entity.pdbx_description
1 polymer ?
#
loop_
_entity_poly.entity_id
_entity_poly.type
_entity_poly.pdbx_seq_one_letter_code
_entity_poly.pdbx_strand_id
1 'polypeptide(L)'
;MTIPKVFVNSNMTATFACESCGELHTKDVSKFVGHKTRVRLKYKCKCGHTFSVFLERRRGVRKEVFFKGLLIQNQKAYRGVITDMSLNGIRFKTTDKARIEEDTVAEVKFTLDNRSRSEVLRPIKIRKVFSENCLGCEFVDTNHFDDLGKYFLFHFDQKK
;
A
#
# COMPACT_ATOMS: atom_id res chain seq x y z
N MET A 1 21.75 -5.34 -8.85
CA MET A 1 21.77 -5.12 -7.39
C MET A 1 20.48 -4.43 -6.97
N THR A 2 19.72 -5.00 -6.04
CA THR A 2 18.46 -4.42 -5.53
C THR A 2 18.75 -3.49 -4.36
N ILE A 3 18.26 -2.25 -4.42
CA ILE A 3 18.39 -1.28 -3.33
C ILE A 3 17.53 -1.77 -2.14
N PRO A 4 18.09 -1.94 -0.93
CA PRO A 4 17.36 -2.46 0.22
C PRO A 4 16.30 -1.47 0.73
N LYS A 5 15.34 -1.99 1.51
CA LYS A 5 14.30 -1.19 2.17
C LYS A 5 14.63 -1.00 3.65
N VAL A 6 14.32 0.17 4.18
CA VAL A 6 14.32 0.46 5.63
C VAL A 6 12.91 0.86 6.05
N PHE A 7 12.44 0.33 7.17
CA PHE A 7 11.06 0.52 7.63
C PHE A 7 10.96 1.67 8.61
N VAL A 8 9.92 2.50 8.46
CA VAL A 8 9.60 3.58 9.39
C VAL A 8 8.80 3.01 10.56
N ASN A 9 9.25 3.24 11.79
CA ASN A 9 8.54 2.83 13.00
C ASN A 9 7.52 3.89 13.47
N SER A 10 6.83 3.59 14.58
CA SER A 10 5.83 4.48 15.19
C SER A 10 6.39 5.86 15.57
N ASN A 11 7.68 5.93 15.91
CA ASN A 11 8.37 7.15 16.33
C ASN A 11 8.92 7.96 15.13
N MET A 12 8.48 7.65 13.89
CA MET A 12 8.96 8.28 12.66
C MET A 12 10.47 8.18 12.44
N THR A 13 11.09 7.11 12.95
CA THR A 13 12.51 6.81 12.74
C THR A 13 12.70 5.57 11.88
N ALA A 14 13.87 5.43 11.26
CA ALA A 14 14.28 4.24 10.52
C ALA A 14 15.72 3.85 10.88
N THR A 15 16.00 2.55 10.92
CA THR A 15 17.33 2.00 11.22
C THR A 15 18.02 1.59 9.92
N PHE A 16 19.24 2.10 9.73
CA PHE A 16 20.09 1.88 8.56
C PHE A 16 21.23 0.94 8.97
N ALA A 17 21.37 -0.19 8.30
CA ALA A 17 22.48 -1.12 8.52
C ALA A 17 23.57 -0.88 7.47
N CYS A 18 24.81 -0.66 7.91
CA CYS A 18 25.95 -0.52 7.01
C CYS A 18 26.50 -1.89 6.60
N GLU A 19 26.44 -2.22 5.32
CA GLU A 19 26.96 -3.50 4.80
C GLU A 19 28.49 -3.62 4.90
N SER A 20 29.21 -2.50 5.07
CA SER A 20 30.67 -2.48 5.16
C SER A 20 31.22 -2.67 6.57
N CYS A 21 30.55 -2.19 7.61
CA CYS A 21 31.05 -2.27 8.99
C CYS A 21 30.07 -2.88 9.99
N GLY A 22 28.84 -3.21 9.56
CA GLY A 22 27.80 -3.78 10.43
C GLY A 22 27.13 -2.80 11.38
N GLU A 23 27.57 -1.53 11.46
CA GLU A 23 26.95 -0.54 12.35
C GLU A 23 25.48 -0.27 11.97
N LEU A 24 24.64 -0.17 13.00
CA LEU A 24 23.24 0.22 12.90
C LEU A 24 23.07 1.69 13.29
N HIS A 25 22.36 2.46 12.48
CA HIS A 25 22.09 3.86 12.74
C HIS A 25 20.60 4.15 12.67
N THR A 26 20.00 4.56 13.78
CA THR A 26 18.61 5.03 13.81
C THR A 26 18.58 6.54 13.55
N LYS A 27 17.75 6.96 12.59
CA LYS A 27 17.59 8.38 12.21
C LYS A 27 16.13 8.77 12.15
N ASP A 28 15.86 10.02 12.52
CA ASP A 28 14.59 10.67 12.24
C ASP A 28 14.38 10.78 10.72
N VAL A 29 13.23 10.30 10.27
CA VAL A 29 12.82 10.33 8.87
C VAL A 29 11.46 11.02 8.71
N SER A 30 10.98 11.71 9.73
CA SER A 30 9.66 12.38 9.78
C SER A 30 9.41 13.25 8.54
N LYS A 31 10.41 14.06 8.16
CA LYS A 31 10.38 14.93 6.98
C LYS A 31 10.16 14.20 5.65
N PHE A 32 10.47 12.90 5.59
CA PHE A 32 10.33 12.09 4.39
C PHE A 32 9.03 11.28 4.34
N VAL A 33 8.31 11.16 5.45
CA VAL A 33 7.12 10.30 5.54
C VAL A 33 5.97 10.82 4.67
N GLY A 34 5.79 12.15 4.58
CA GLY A 34 4.67 12.77 3.85
C GLY A 34 4.75 12.76 2.32
N HIS A 35 5.86 12.35 1.70
CA HIS A 35 6.01 12.41 0.24
C HIS A 35 5.04 11.48 -0.51
N LYS A 36 4.36 11.95 -1.56
CA LYS A 36 3.44 11.10 -2.34
C LYS A 36 4.14 9.98 -3.15
N THR A 37 5.46 10.07 -3.36
CA THR A 37 6.24 9.15 -4.22
C THR A 37 7.18 8.26 -3.42
N ARG A 38 7.79 7.26 -4.07
CA ARG A 38 8.77 6.37 -3.45
C ARG A 38 10.02 7.18 -3.06
N VAL A 39 10.37 7.18 -1.78
CA VAL A 39 11.52 7.94 -1.27
C VAL A 39 12.77 7.07 -1.28
N ARG A 40 13.80 7.49 -2.02
CA ARG A 40 15.15 6.93 -1.98
C ARG A 40 16.02 7.83 -1.13
N LEU A 41 16.61 7.30 -0.07
CA LEU A 41 17.55 8.02 0.78
C LEU A 41 18.98 7.55 0.49
N LYS A 42 19.93 8.49 0.49
CA LYS A 42 21.37 8.20 0.45
C LYS A 42 21.92 8.43 1.85
N TYR A 43 22.61 7.44 2.40
CA TYR A 43 23.20 7.50 3.74
C TYR A 43 24.71 7.28 3.66
N LYS A 44 25.47 8.10 4.40
CA LYS A 44 26.92 7.94 4.58
C LYS A 44 27.17 7.50 6.01
N CYS A 45 27.70 6.29 6.16
CA CYS A 45 28.10 5.73 7.46
C CYS A 45 29.38 6.43 7.95
N LYS A 46 29.60 6.40 9.28
CA LYS A 46 30.82 6.92 9.91
C LYS A 46 32.09 6.24 9.40
N CYS A 47 32.00 4.96 8.98
CA CYS A 47 33.12 4.24 8.34
C CYS A 47 33.47 4.75 6.93
N GLY A 48 32.72 5.72 6.38
CA GLY A 48 32.93 6.29 5.06
C GLY A 48 32.11 5.62 3.94
N HIS A 49 31.61 4.40 4.16
CA HIS A 49 30.76 3.72 3.19
C HIS A 49 29.44 4.47 2.96
N THR A 50 29.01 4.55 1.70
CA THR A 50 27.82 5.29 1.28
C THR A 50 26.90 4.39 0.48
N PHE A 51 25.63 4.32 0.88
CA PHE A 51 24.65 3.43 0.28
C PHE A 51 23.30 4.11 0.12
N SER A 52 22.42 3.49 -0.68
CA SER A 52 21.04 3.94 -0.88
C SER A 52 20.06 2.96 -0.25
N VAL A 53 18.95 3.47 0.25
CA VAL A 53 17.82 2.67 0.72
C VAL A 53 16.50 3.24 0.23
N PHE A 54 15.47 2.39 0.10
CA PHE A 54 14.09 2.85 -0.04
C PHE A 54 13.42 2.93 1.32
N LEU A 55 12.77 4.07 1.59
CA LEU A 55 12.00 4.26 2.80
C LEU A 55 10.63 3.57 2.68
N GLU A 56 10.44 2.47 3.40
CA GLU A 56 9.18 1.74 3.49
C GLU A 56 8.34 2.33 4.63
N ARG A 57 7.25 3.01 4.25
CA ARG A 57 6.38 3.78 5.16
C ARG A 57 5.07 3.06 5.46
N ARG A 58 4.81 1.93 4.79
CA ARG A 58 3.59 1.16 4.99
C ARG A 58 3.64 0.45 6.34
N ARG A 59 2.56 0.57 7.09
CA ARG A 59 2.39 -0.06 8.41
C ARG A 59 1.68 -1.42 8.37
N GLY A 60 1.45 -1.98 7.17
CA GLY A 60 0.72 -3.24 6.99
C GLY A 60 1.21 -4.02 5.79
N VAL A 61 1.10 -5.35 5.89
CA VAL A 61 1.41 -6.28 4.80
C VAL A 61 0.41 -6.06 3.66
N ARG A 62 0.94 -6.08 2.44
CA ARG A 62 0.14 -6.02 1.22
C ARG A 62 0.35 -7.33 0.47
N LYS A 63 -0.73 -8.04 0.16
CA LYS A 63 -0.69 -9.29 -0.60
C LYS A 63 -1.25 -9.05 -1.99
N GLU A 64 -0.65 -9.71 -2.97
CA GLU A 64 -1.20 -9.77 -4.32
C GLU A 64 -2.49 -10.58 -4.30
N VAL A 65 -3.50 -10.06 -4.99
CA VAL A 65 -4.82 -10.68 -5.17
C VAL A 65 -5.28 -10.35 -6.58
N PHE A 66 -6.29 -11.07 -7.09
CA PHE A 66 -6.81 -10.84 -8.44
C PHE A 66 -8.34 -10.85 -8.44
N PHE A 67 -8.94 -9.98 -7.63
CA PHE A 67 -10.40 -9.91 -7.51
C PHE A 67 -10.99 -9.01 -8.59
N LYS A 68 -11.87 -9.57 -9.43
CA LYS A 68 -12.68 -8.77 -10.34
C LYS A 68 -13.62 -7.88 -9.52
N GLY A 69 -13.75 -6.63 -9.94
CA GLY A 69 -14.57 -5.66 -9.22
C GLY A 69 -14.98 -4.47 -10.06
N LEU A 70 -15.71 -3.59 -9.40
CA LEU A 70 -16.18 -2.31 -9.92
C LEU A 70 -15.66 -1.20 -9.00
N LEU A 71 -15.20 -0.12 -9.61
CA LEU A 71 -15.05 1.16 -8.93
C LEU A 71 -16.20 2.06 -9.38
N ILE A 72 -16.99 2.58 -8.45
CA ILE A 72 -18.18 3.38 -8.71
C ILE A 72 -17.91 4.81 -8.25
N GLN A 73 -18.00 5.77 -9.17
CA GLN A 73 -17.82 7.19 -8.88
C GLN A 73 -18.75 8.03 -9.76
N ASN A 74 -19.49 8.96 -9.16
CA ASN A 74 -20.41 9.87 -9.89
C ASN A 74 -21.36 9.12 -10.84
N GLN A 75 -22.00 8.06 -10.34
CA GLN A 75 -22.91 7.17 -11.09
C GLN A 75 -22.26 6.41 -12.28
N LYS A 76 -20.94 6.50 -12.46
CA LYS A 76 -20.18 5.70 -13.42
C LYS A 76 -19.54 4.50 -12.73
N ALA A 77 -19.62 3.33 -13.36
CA ALA A 77 -18.98 2.11 -12.89
C ALA A 77 -17.82 1.72 -13.82
N TYR A 78 -16.61 1.65 -13.26
CA TYR A 78 -15.39 1.26 -13.95
C TYR A 78 -15.06 -0.19 -13.59
N ARG A 79 -15.13 -1.08 -14.58
CA ARG A 79 -14.74 -2.49 -14.41
C ARG A 79 -13.22 -2.60 -14.26
N GLY A 80 -12.79 -3.47 -13.37
CA GLY A 80 -11.36 -3.68 -13.17
C GLY A 80 -11.04 -4.86 -12.28
N VAL A 81 -9.79 -4.90 -11.86
CA VAL A 81 -9.23 -5.94 -11.00
C VAL A 81 -8.50 -5.28 -9.85
N ILE A 82 -8.75 -5.77 -8.64
CA ILE A 82 -7.91 -5.47 -7.48
C ILE A 82 -6.69 -6.36 -7.59
N THR A 83 -5.52 -5.76 -7.78
CA THR A 83 -4.25 -6.48 -8.04
C THR A 83 -3.44 -6.73 -6.78
N ASP A 84 -3.68 -5.92 -5.75
CA ASP A 84 -3.11 -6.14 -4.43
C ASP A 84 -4.04 -5.49 -3.39
N MET A 85 -3.96 -5.98 -2.16
CA MET A 85 -4.78 -5.51 -1.05
C MET A 85 -3.94 -5.50 0.23
N SER A 86 -4.35 -4.69 1.19
CA SER A 86 -3.83 -4.58 2.55
C SER A 86 -5.00 -4.19 3.47
N LEU A 87 -4.80 -4.26 4.78
CA LEU A 87 -5.82 -3.83 5.76
C LEU A 87 -6.37 -2.42 5.47
N ASN A 88 -5.50 -1.51 5.02
CA ASN A 88 -5.86 -0.11 4.84
C ASN A 88 -6.33 0.23 3.42
N GLY A 89 -6.21 -0.67 2.44
CA GLY A 89 -6.55 -0.30 1.07
C GLY A 89 -6.11 -1.28 0.00
N ILE A 90 -6.35 -0.89 -1.25
CA ILE A 90 -6.24 -1.73 -2.44
C ILE A 90 -5.47 -1.04 -3.57
N ARG A 91 -4.99 -1.80 -4.56
CA ARG A 91 -4.67 -1.27 -5.88
C ARG A 91 -5.73 -1.75 -6.83
N PHE A 92 -6.39 -0.81 -7.49
CA PHE A 92 -7.41 -1.09 -8.47
C PHE A 92 -6.87 -0.77 -9.86
N LYS A 93 -6.92 -1.75 -10.76
CA LYS A 93 -6.57 -1.60 -12.16
C LYS A 93 -7.86 -1.63 -12.99
N THR A 94 -8.25 -0.50 -13.58
CA THR A 94 -9.41 -0.44 -14.47
C THR A 94 -9.09 -1.10 -15.80
N THR A 95 -10.12 -1.65 -16.46
CA THR A 95 -10.01 -2.25 -17.79
C THR A 95 -9.81 -1.16 -18.83
N ASP A 96 -10.67 -0.14 -18.78
CA ASP A 96 -10.62 1.04 -19.65
C ASP A 96 -10.02 2.24 -18.91
N LYS A 97 -9.62 3.25 -19.68
CA LYS A 97 -9.14 4.53 -19.13
C LYS A 97 -10.23 5.16 -18.28
N ALA A 98 -9.89 5.48 -17.03
CA ALA A 98 -10.79 6.15 -16.11
C ALA A 98 -10.23 7.54 -15.77
N ARG A 99 -11.02 8.59 -16.04
CA ARG A 99 -10.68 9.97 -15.65
C ARG A 99 -11.03 10.16 -14.17
N ILE A 100 -10.25 9.53 -13.30
CA ILE A 100 -10.40 9.57 -11.84
C ILE A 100 -9.25 10.37 -11.26
N GLU A 101 -9.57 11.31 -10.38
CA GLU A 101 -8.60 12.23 -9.80
C GLU A 101 -8.12 11.78 -8.42
N GLU A 102 -6.88 12.13 -8.07
CA GLU A 102 -6.36 11.96 -6.71
C GLU A 102 -7.22 12.75 -5.71
N ASP A 103 -7.24 12.27 -4.47
CA ASP A 103 -7.94 12.84 -3.33
C ASP A 103 -9.48 12.90 -3.40
N THR A 104 -10.07 12.30 -4.45
CA THR A 104 -11.52 12.07 -4.57
C THR A 104 -12.00 10.80 -3.86
N VAL A 105 -13.30 10.70 -3.59
CA VAL A 105 -13.95 9.52 -3.00
C VAL A 105 -14.66 8.72 -4.10
N ALA A 106 -14.66 7.40 -3.96
CA ALA A 106 -15.38 6.45 -4.78
C ALA A 106 -15.86 5.28 -3.90
N GLU A 107 -16.61 4.36 -4.48
CA GLU A 107 -16.98 3.10 -3.86
C GLU A 107 -16.35 1.95 -4.63
N VAL A 108 -15.88 0.91 -3.93
CA VAL A 108 -15.39 -0.31 -4.56
C VAL A 108 -16.31 -1.47 -4.23
N LYS A 109 -16.66 -2.25 -5.26
CA LYS A 109 -17.40 -3.51 -5.13
C LYS A 109 -16.57 -4.66 -5.68
N PHE A 110 -16.40 -5.74 -4.92
CA PHE A 110 -15.73 -6.97 -5.38
C PHE A 110 -16.16 -8.18 -4.57
N THR A 111 -15.79 -9.37 -5.04
CA THR A 111 -16.11 -10.63 -4.36
C THR A 111 -14.82 -11.31 -3.92
N LEU A 112 -14.76 -11.71 -2.65
CA LEU A 112 -13.65 -12.49 -2.10
C LEU A 112 -13.67 -13.93 -2.65
N ASP A 113 -12.51 -14.56 -2.64
CA ASP A 113 -12.32 -15.97 -3.00
C ASP A 113 -12.48 -16.93 -1.80
N ASN A 114 -12.96 -16.42 -0.66
CA ASN A 114 -13.32 -17.25 0.48
C ASN A 114 -14.51 -18.18 0.16
N ARG A 115 -14.72 -19.19 1.00
CA ARG A 115 -15.76 -20.21 0.82
C ARG A 115 -17.16 -19.62 0.66
N SER A 116 -17.48 -18.55 1.39
CA SER A 116 -18.78 -17.86 1.33
C SER A 116 -18.91 -16.92 0.14
N ARG A 117 -17.85 -16.70 -0.66
CA ARG A 117 -17.84 -15.76 -1.79
C ARG A 117 -18.36 -14.39 -1.37
N SER A 118 -17.88 -13.89 -0.23
CA SER A 118 -18.43 -12.70 0.40
C SER A 118 -18.27 -11.49 -0.51
N GLU A 119 -19.35 -10.73 -0.71
CA GLU A 119 -19.31 -9.45 -1.41
C GLU A 119 -18.78 -8.36 -0.48
N VAL A 120 -17.85 -7.56 -0.99
CA VAL A 120 -17.32 -6.38 -0.31
C VAL A 120 -17.80 -5.14 -1.04
N LEU A 121 -18.38 -4.23 -0.28
CA LEU A 121 -18.76 -2.89 -0.72
C LEU A 121 -18.17 -1.87 0.27
N ARG A 122 -17.29 -0.98 -0.21
CA ARG A 122 -16.61 -0.01 0.65
C ARG A 122 -16.38 1.35 0.01
N PRO A 123 -16.62 2.45 0.75
CA PRO A 123 -16.10 3.74 0.35
C PRO A 123 -14.57 3.74 0.43
N ILE A 124 -13.95 4.29 -0.60
CA ILE A 124 -12.51 4.42 -0.77
C ILE A 124 -12.14 5.85 -1.15
N LYS A 125 -10.96 6.29 -0.72
CA LYS A 125 -10.31 7.51 -1.19
C LYS A 125 -9.21 7.17 -2.19
N ILE A 126 -9.20 7.87 -3.33
CA ILE A 126 -8.14 7.75 -4.32
C ILE A 126 -6.89 8.47 -3.78
N ARG A 127 -5.84 7.73 -3.44
CA ARG A 127 -4.61 8.31 -2.88
C ARG A 127 -3.52 8.55 -3.91
N LYS A 128 -3.54 7.76 -4.98
CA LYS A 128 -2.54 7.87 -6.03
C LYS A 128 -3.13 7.43 -7.37
N VAL A 129 -2.89 8.21 -8.41
CA VAL A 129 -3.08 7.79 -9.80
C VAL A 129 -1.71 7.47 -10.37
N PHE A 130 -1.41 6.17 -10.56
CA PHE A 130 -0.12 5.72 -11.10
C PHE A 130 -0.09 5.81 -12.63
N SER A 131 -1.23 5.59 -13.27
CA SER A 131 -1.49 5.76 -14.70
C SER A 131 -3.00 5.89 -14.93
N GLU A 132 -3.44 6.13 -16.17
CA GLU A 132 -4.86 6.26 -16.55
C GLU A 132 -5.75 5.05 -16.17
N ASN A 133 -5.14 3.92 -15.82
CA ASN A 133 -5.85 2.70 -15.45
C ASN A 133 -5.41 2.12 -14.11
N CYS A 134 -4.51 2.76 -13.36
CA CYS A 134 -3.93 2.17 -12.14
C CYS A 134 -4.03 3.13 -10.97
N LEU A 135 -4.82 2.73 -9.97
CA LEU A 135 -5.22 3.56 -8.84
C LEU A 135 -4.77 2.91 -7.53
N GLY A 136 -4.13 3.70 -6.67
CA GLY A 136 -3.90 3.36 -5.27
C GLY A 136 -5.04 3.94 -4.44
N CYS A 137 -5.81 3.08 -3.80
CA CYS A 137 -6.98 3.48 -3.03
C CYS A 137 -6.80 3.09 -1.55
N GLU A 138 -7.32 3.93 -0.67
CA GLU A 138 -7.39 3.68 0.77
C GLU A 138 -8.85 3.50 1.16
N PHE A 139 -9.16 2.54 2.04
CA PHE A 139 -10.50 2.44 2.61
C PHE A 139 -10.77 3.64 3.51
N VAL A 140 -11.97 4.20 3.43
CA VAL A 140 -12.35 5.31 4.33
C VAL A 140 -12.45 4.81 5.77
N ASP A 141 -12.96 3.60 5.97
CA ASP A 141 -12.93 2.89 7.25
C ASP A 141 -11.98 1.68 7.17
N THR A 142 -11.13 1.54 8.17
CA THR A 142 -10.13 0.45 8.27
C THR A 142 -10.52 -0.58 9.32
N ASN A 143 -11.62 -0.37 10.05
CA ASN A 143 -12.19 -1.33 10.98
C ASN A 143 -13.08 -2.33 10.24
N HIS A 144 -12.48 -3.37 9.69
CA HIS A 144 -13.23 -4.43 8.99
C HIS A 144 -13.70 -5.49 9.99
N PHE A 145 -14.91 -5.36 10.55
CA PHE A 145 -15.48 -6.35 11.48
C PHE A 145 -16.30 -7.46 10.79
N ASP A 146 -16.44 -7.39 9.47
CA ASP A 146 -17.19 -8.34 8.66
C ASP A 146 -16.27 -9.40 8.03
N ASP A 147 -16.75 -10.05 6.97
CA ASP A 147 -16.00 -11.10 6.28
C ASP A 147 -14.69 -10.61 5.66
N LEU A 148 -14.57 -9.33 5.31
CA LEU A 148 -13.29 -8.77 4.86
C LEU A 148 -12.27 -8.77 6.00
N GLY A 149 -12.71 -8.48 7.24
CA GLY A 149 -11.90 -8.59 8.45
C GLY A 149 -11.39 -10.00 8.68
N LYS A 150 -12.31 -10.97 8.66
CA LYS A 150 -11.96 -12.40 8.77
C LYS A 150 -10.98 -12.81 7.68
N TYR A 151 -11.20 -12.34 6.46
CA TYR A 151 -10.31 -12.62 5.33
C TYR A 151 -8.89 -12.11 5.60
N PHE A 152 -8.73 -10.90 6.13
CA PHE A 152 -7.42 -10.41 6.55
C PHE A 152 -6.80 -11.28 7.64
N LEU A 153 -7.56 -11.65 8.67
CA LEU A 153 -7.04 -12.48 9.75
C LEU A 153 -6.49 -13.83 9.25
N PHE A 154 -7.25 -14.54 8.40
CA PHE A 154 -6.86 -15.88 7.97
C PHE A 154 -5.88 -15.91 6.80
N HIS A 155 -5.95 -14.92 5.90
CA HIS A 155 -5.18 -14.93 4.66
C HIS A 155 -4.01 -13.96 4.69
N PHE A 156 -3.94 -12.99 5.61
CA PHE A 156 -2.88 -11.97 5.65
C PHE A 156 -1.91 -12.13 6.81
N ASP A 157 -2.32 -12.74 7.93
CA ASP A 157 -1.50 -12.87 9.15
C ASP A 157 -0.52 -14.06 9.16
N GLN A 158 -0.20 -14.62 8.00
CA GLN A 158 0.84 -15.65 7.95
C GLN A 158 2.23 -15.02 8.06
N LYS A 159 2.72 -14.91 9.30
CA LYS A 159 4.14 -14.99 9.61
C LYS A 159 4.64 -16.33 9.05
N LYS A 160 5.28 -16.29 7.88
CA LYS A 160 6.25 -17.31 7.47
C LYS A 160 7.63 -16.73 7.72
#